data_AF-A0A8T7JX81-F1
#
_entry.id   AF-A0A8T7JX81-F1
#
_cell.length_a   1.000
_cell.length_b   1.000
_cell.length_c   1.000
_cell.angle_alpha   90.00
_cell.angle_beta   90.00
_cell.angle_gamma   90.00
#
_symmetry.space_group_name_H-M   'P 1'
#
loop_
_entity.id
_entity.type
_entity.pdbx_description
1 polymer ?
#
loop_
_entity_poly.entity_id
_entity_poly.type
_entity_poly.pdbx_seq_one_letter_code
_entity_poly.pdbx_strand_id
1 'polypeptide(L)'
;MPTPSPRKLKTSPPPPPAALPERDLSWLVRSLLRIPRLLRILICAVFGFAVTLGTTPIIDYLYLRFIYNDSTELTRSIHAAVPALIEISLGLAMYMVGWLCFVGTRAETPTARPAVLWYFGAGSLAVFLVLLWIIQGAISLTLS
;
A
#
# COMPACT_ATOMS: atom_id res chain seq x y z
N MET A 1 36.11 57.63 -36.79
CA MET A 1 34.88 57.56 -35.96
C MET A 1 34.38 56.12 -35.97
N PRO A 2 34.49 55.37 -34.85
CA PRO A 2 34.01 53.99 -34.79
C PRO A 2 32.47 53.95 -34.66
N THR A 3 31.82 53.13 -35.46
CA THR A 3 30.37 52.91 -35.44
C THR A 3 29.96 52.07 -34.21
N PRO A 4 28.85 52.43 -33.53
CA PRO A 4 28.37 51.65 -32.39
C PRO A 4 27.85 50.28 -32.83
N SER A 5 28.41 49.23 -32.23
CA SER A 5 28.06 47.83 -32.46
C SER A 5 26.60 47.53 -32.05
N PRO A 6 25.84 46.76 -32.84
CA PRO A 6 24.44 46.46 -32.57
C PRO A 6 24.32 45.62 -31.28
N ARG A 7 23.68 46.23 -30.27
CA ARG A 7 23.36 45.61 -28.98
C ARG A 7 22.43 44.42 -29.23
N LYS A 8 22.95 43.19 -29.10
CA LYS A 8 22.14 41.97 -29.17
C LYS A 8 21.04 42.05 -28.11
N LEU A 9 19.78 42.20 -28.55
CA LEU A 9 18.61 42.07 -27.69
C LEU A 9 18.65 40.65 -27.10
N LYS A 10 18.93 40.56 -25.81
CA LYS A 10 18.84 39.32 -25.04
C LYS A 10 17.36 38.98 -24.97
N THR A 11 16.88 38.16 -25.90
CA THR A 11 15.53 37.59 -25.85
C THR A 11 15.38 36.89 -24.52
N SER A 12 14.50 37.41 -23.67
CA SER A 12 14.14 36.76 -22.42
C SER A 12 13.61 35.37 -22.73
N PRO A 13 14.02 34.33 -21.99
CA PRO A 13 13.47 32.99 -22.17
C PRO A 13 11.94 33.05 -22.06
N PRO A 14 11.21 32.26 -22.87
CA PRO A 14 9.76 32.23 -22.79
C PRO A 14 9.33 31.89 -21.36
N PRO A 15 8.24 32.51 -20.86
CA PRO A 15 7.72 32.21 -19.54
C PRO A 15 7.46 30.69 -19.45
N PRO A 16 7.86 30.03 -18.36
CA PRO A 16 7.63 28.61 -18.21
C PRO A 16 6.15 28.31 -18.39
N PRO A 17 5.79 27.23 -19.11
CA PRO A 17 4.39 26.85 -19.31
C PRO A 17 3.72 26.80 -17.94
N ALA A 18 2.57 27.48 -17.81
CA ALA A 18 1.80 27.54 -16.59
C ALA A 18 1.60 26.11 -16.08
N ALA A 19 2.32 25.74 -15.02
CA ALA A 19 2.23 24.42 -14.43
C ALA A 19 0.76 24.19 -14.08
N LEU A 20 0.20 23.09 -14.58
CA LEU A 20 -1.17 22.70 -14.22
C LEU A 20 -1.26 22.68 -12.70
N PRO A 21 -2.39 23.11 -12.10
CA PRO A 21 -2.57 23.05 -10.66
C PRO A 21 -2.45 21.58 -10.24
N GLU A 22 -1.27 21.20 -9.77
CA GLU A 22 -1.06 19.90 -9.15
C GLU A 22 -2.09 19.84 -8.02
N ARG A 23 -3.08 18.95 -8.14
CA ARG A 23 -4.01 18.68 -7.05
C ARG A 23 -3.17 18.23 -5.87
N ASP A 24 -2.90 19.17 -4.99
CA ASP A 24 -1.80 19.11 -4.04
C ASP A 24 -2.19 18.17 -2.88
N LEU A 25 -2.22 16.86 -3.14
CA LEU A 25 -2.48 15.79 -2.16
C LEU A 25 -1.45 15.79 -1.02
N SER A 26 -0.45 16.67 -1.09
CA SER A 26 0.52 16.93 -0.04
C SER A 26 -0.15 17.31 1.29
N TRP A 27 -1.31 17.96 1.28
CA TRP A 27 -2.04 18.28 2.52
C TRP A 27 -2.48 17.02 3.28
N LEU A 28 -2.91 15.98 2.54
CA LEU A 28 -3.36 14.71 3.12
C LEU A 28 -2.17 13.95 3.70
N VAL A 29 -1.07 13.88 2.95
CA VAL A 29 0.17 13.22 3.39
C VAL A 29 0.72 13.89 4.65
N ARG A 30 0.76 15.23 4.69
CA ARG A 30 1.21 15.98 5.88
C ARG A 30 0.30 15.75 7.08
N SER A 31 -1.00 15.65 6.87
CA SER A 31 -1.97 15.36 7.94
C SER A 31 -1.77 13.96 8.52
N LEU A 32 -1.58 12.96 7.66
CA LEU A 32 -1.27 11.59 8.05
C LEU A 32 0.06 11.48 8.81
N LEU A 33 1.08 12.25 8.42
CA LEU A 33 2.40 12.25 9.07
C LEU A 33 2.42 12.97 10.43
N ARG A 34 1.42 13.80 10.75
CA ARG A 34 1.30 14.47 12.07
C ARG A 34 0.81 13.55 13.18
N ILE A 35 0.23 12.41 12.82
CA ILE A 35 -0.31 11.43 13.76
C ILE A 35 0.80 10.91 14.69
N PRO A 36 0.55 10.63 15.99
CA PRO A 36 1.55 10.07 16.89
C PRO A 36 2.07 8.71 16.38
N ARG A 37 3.36 8.45 16.61
CA ARG A 37 4.06 7.26 16.11
C ARG A 37 3.35 5.95 16.45
N LEU A 38 2.80 5.83 17.67
CA LEU A 38 2.10 4.64 18.11
C LEU A 38 0.88 4.33 17.22
N LEU A 39 0.12 5.36 16.83
CA LEU A 39 -1.03 5.18 15.94
C LEU A 39 -0.59 4.78 14.52
N ARG A 40 0.54 5.30 14.03
CA ARG A 40 1.07 4.90 12.72
C ARG A 40 1.46 3.42 12.70
N ILE A 41 2.10 2.94 13.77
CA ILE A 41 2.42 1.52 13.93
C ILE A 41 1.13 0.68 13.97
N LEU A 42 0.12 1.14 14.72
CA LEU A 42 -1.17 0.46 14.78
C LEU A 42 -1.84 0.38 13.41
N ILE A 43 -1.85 1.47 12.63
CA ILE A 43 -2.38 1.49 11.26
C ILE A 43 -1.64 0.48 10.38
N CYS A 44 -0.30 0.45 10.43
CA CYS A 44 0.48 -0.53 9.69
C CYS A 44 0.16 -1.98 10.09
N ALA A 45 -0.02 -2.23 11.38
CA ALA A 45 -0.41 -3.55 11.88
C ALA A 45 -1.80 -3.93 11.37
N VAL A 46 -2.80 -3.05 11.49
CA VAL A 46 -4.16 -3.28 11.00
C VAL A 46 -4.16 -3.55 9.50
N PHE A 47 -3.40 -2.80 8.71
CA PHE A 47 -3.30 -3.04 7.27
C PHE A 47 -2.61 -4.36 6.93
N GLY A 48 -1.54 -4.72 7.65
CA GLY A 48 -0.90 -6.04 7.50
C GLY A 48 -1.87 -7.18 7.80
N PHE A 49 -2.58 -7.10 8.93
CA PHE A 49 -3.62 -8.06 9.29
C PHE A 49 -4.76 -8.13 8.27
N ALA A 50 -5.22 -6.98 7.78
CA ALA A 50 -6.28 -6.93 6.77
C ALA A 50 -5.84 -7.57 5.44
N VAL A 51 -4.59 -7.38 5.03
CA VAL A 51 -4.05 -8.06 3.84
C VAL A 51 -3.98 -9.57 4.06
N THR A 52 -3.49 -10.03 5.21
CA THR A 52 -3.48 -11.47 5.54
C THR A 52 -4.89 -12.05 5.48
N LEU A 53 -5.82 -11.51 6.26
CA LEU A 53 -7.21 -12.00 6.31
C LEU A 53 -7.94 -11.88 4.97
N GLY A 54 -7.71 -10.80 4.22
CA GLY A 54 -8.36 -10.56 2.93
C GLY A 54 -7.85 -11.47 1.82
N THR A 55 -6.62 -11.98 1.94
CA THR A 55 -6.02 -12.89 0.96
C THR A 55 -6.25 -14.36 1.28
N THR A 56 -6.51 -14.72 2.53
CA THR A 56 -6.84 -16.09 2.96
C THR A 56 -7.87 -16.80 2.06
N PRO A 57 -9.11 -16.28 1.85
CA PRO A 57 -10.10 -17.00 1.04
C PRO A 57 -9.67 -17.17 -0.43
N ILE A 58 -8.85 -16.26 -0.95
CA ILE A 58 -8.33 -16.31 -2.32
C ILE A 58 -7.26 -17.40 -2.42
N ILE A 59 -6.33 -17.42 -1.46
CA ILE A 59 -5.22 -18.37 -1.42
C ILE A 59 -5.77 -19.78 -1.17
N ASP A 60 -6.72 -19.94 -0.24
CA ASP A 60 -7.43 -21.20 0.00
C ASP A 60 -8.12 -21.71 -1.27
N TYR A 61 -8.87 -20.84 -1.96
CA TYR A 61 -9.55 -21.21 -3.20
C TYR A 61 -8.55 -21.67 -4.27
N LEU A 62 -7.47 -20.91 -4.49
CA LEU A 62 -6.43 -21.25 -5.47
C LEU A 62 -5.74 -22.57 -5.10
N TYR A 63 -5.40 -22.75 -3.82
CA TYR A 63 -4.73 -23.94 -3.33
C TYR A 63 -5.61 -25.19 -3.52
N LEU A 64 -6.88 -25.13 -3.12
CA LEU A 64 -7.83 -26.24 -3.29
C LEU A 64 -8.08 -26.55 -4.77
N ARG A 65 -8.16 -25.53 -5.62
CA ARG A 65 -8.43 -25.69 -7.06
C ARG A 65 -7.27 -26.32 -7.82
N PHE A 66 -6.03 -25.94 -7.50
CA PHE A 66 -4.86 -26.28 -8.33
C PHE A 66 -3.91 -27.29 -7.69
N ILE A 67 -3.78 -27.32 -6.36
CA ILE A 67 -2.74 -28.08 -5.67
C ILE A 67 -3.29 -29.32 -4.98
N TYR A 68 -4.52 -29.25 -4.44
CA TYR A 68 -5.10 -30.33 -3.64
C TYR A 68 -5.48 -31.61 -4.42
N ASN A 69 -5.45 -31.57 -5.76
CA ASN A 69 -5.90 -32.69 -6.59
C ASN A 69 -4.86 -33.83 -6.72
N ASP A 70 -3.62 -33.64 -6.23
CA ASP A 70 -2.53 -34.59 -6.45
C ASP A 70 -1.80 -35.04 -5.16
N SER A 71 -1.85 -36.35 -4.93
CA SER A 71 -0.85 -37.22 -4.27
C SER A 71 -0.73 -37.31 -2.73
N THR A 72 -0.65 -38.58 -2.29
CA THR A 72 -0.05 -39.20 -1.07
C THR A 72 -0.04 -38.44 0.27
N GLU A 73 -0.44 -39.14 1.35
CA GLU A 73 -0.59 -38.58 2.72
C GLU A 73 0.61 -37.78 3.24
N LEU A 74 1.84 -38.18 2.88
CA LEU A 74 3.08 -37.52 3.34
C LEU A 74 3.32 -36.17 2.65
N THR A 75 2.88 -36.03 1.40
CA THR A 75 2.88 -34.76 0.64
C THR A 75 1.84 -33.80 1.22
N ARG A 76 0.68 -34.33 1.63
CA ARG A 76 -0.43 -33.55 2.18
C ARG A 76 -0.05 -32.71 3.41
N SER A 77 0.75 -33.26 4.33
CA SER A 77 1.12 -32.56 5.58
C SER A 77 2.03 -31.36 5.35
N ILE A 78 3.00 -31.46 4.42
CA ILE A 78 3.91 -30.36 4.12
C ILE A 78 3.17 -29.27 3.33
N HIS A 79 2.30 -29.69 2.41
CA HIS A 79 1.57 -28.77 1.55
C HIS A 79 0.47 -28.00 2.31
N ALA A 80 -0.05 -28.53 3.43
CA ALA A 80 -1.07 -27.84 4.24
C ALA A 80 -0.58 -26.55 4.88
N ALA A 81 0.74 -26.41 5.14
CA ALA A 81 1.31 -25.20 5.74
C ALA A 81 1.64 -24.10 4.71
N VAL A 82 1.66 -24.44 3.42
CA VAL A 82 2.08 -23.51 2.36
C VAL A 82 1.15 -22.28 2.25
N PRO A 83 -0.19 -22.43 2.23
CA PRO A 83 -1.11 -21.29 2.21
C PRO A 83 -0.83 -20.29 3.34
N ALA A 84 -0.76 -20.79 4.57
CA ALA A 84 -0.52 -19.97 5.75
C ALA A 84 0.82 -19.23 5.69
N LEU A 85 1.89 -19.86 5.19
CA LEU A 85 3.18 -19.20 5.04
C LEU A 85 3.12 -18.06 4.01
N ILE A 86 2.41 -18.24 2.91
CA ILE A 86 2.22 -17.20 1.88
C ILE A 86 1.44 -16.03 2.47
N GLU A 87 0.34 -16.30 3.16
CA GLU A 87 -0.52 -15.29 3.81
C GLU A 87 0.22 -14.47 4.86
N ILE A 88 0.99 -15.13 5.73
CA ILE A 88 1.81 -14.48 6.75
C ILE A 88 2.89 -13.62 6.08
N SER A 89 3.53 -14.14 5.03
CA SER A 89 4.58 -13.41 4.31
C SER A 89 4.03 -12.15 3.63
N LEU A 90 2.82 -12.21 3.05
CA LEU A 90 2.16 -11.06 2.44
C LEU A 90 1.79 -10.00 3.48
N GLY A 91 1.21 -10.39 4.62
CA GLY A 91 0.91 -9.46 5.71
C GLY A 91 2.15 -8.82 6.29
N LEU A 92 3.21 -9.61 6.49
CA LEU A 92 4.50 -9.14 6.99
C LEU A 92 5.16 -8.17 5.99
N ALA A 93 5.13 -8.48 4.69
CA ALA A 93 5.64 -7.58 3.66
C ALA A 93 4.89 -6.24 3.67
N MET A 94 3.56 -6.26 3.78
CA MET A 94 2.74 -5.05 3.90
C MET A 94 3.09 -4.25 5.16
N TYR A 95 3.30 -4.93 6.29
CA TYR A 95 3.72 -4.29 7.53
C TYR A 95 5.09 -3.63 7.40
N MET A 96 6.07 -4.32 6.81
CA MET A 96 7.43 -3.81 6.59
C MET A 96 7.45 -2.60 5.65
N VAL A 97 6.67 -2.64 4.56
CA VAL A 97 6.52 -1.49 3.65
C VAL A 97 5.92 -0.30 4.38
N GLY A 98 4.88 -0.53 5.19
CA GLY A 98 4.29 0.51 6.03
C GLY A 98 5.27 1.11 7.03
N TRP A 99 6.08 0.26 7.66
CA TRP A 99 7.10 0.70 8.60
C TRP A 99 8.12 1.64 7.92
N LEU A 100 8.61 1.26 6.75
CA LEU A 100 9.60 2.03 5.99
C LEU A 100 9.02 3.34 5.43
N CYS A 101 7.78 3.31 4.92
CA CYS A 101 7.20 4.46 4.26
C CYS A 101 6.47 5.43 5.21
N PHE A 102 5.89 4.92 6.30
CA PHE A 102 4.94 5.69 7.13
C PHE A 102 5.41 5.90 8.57
N VAL A 103 6.01 4.89 9.20
CA VAL A 103 6.49 4.99 10.59
C VAL A 103 7.84 5.72 10.66
N GLY A 104 8.78 5.35 9.81
CA GLY A 104 10.14 5.90 9.81
C GLY A 104 11.01 5.40 10.96
N THR A 105 12.29 5.78 10.93
CA THR A 105 13.30 5.47 11.97
C THR A 105 13.25 6.51 13.10
N ARG A 106 13.81 6.17 14.28
CA ARG A 106 13.90 7.15 15.39
C ARG A 106 14.79 8.32 14.96
N ALA A 107 14.31 9.54 15.16
CA ALA A 107 14.97 10.83 14.87
C ALA A 107 14.92 11.35 13.42
N GLU A 108 14.29 10.65 12.48
CA GLU A 108 14.02 11.20 11.13
C GLU A 108 12.55 11.60 10.97
N THR A 109 12.30 12.80 10.45
CA THR A 109 10.97 13.19 9.99
C THR A 109 10.70 12.53 8.64
N PRO A 110 9.70 11.65 8.51
CA PRO A 110 9.43 10.97 7.26
C PRO A 110 9.11 11.98 6.15
N THR A 111 9.78 11.83 5.01
CA THR A 111 9.58 12.69 3.84
C THR A 111 8.20 12.45 3.25
N ALA A 112 7.48 13.52 2.90
CA ALA A 112 6.16 13.43 2.27
C ALA A 112 6.30 12.90 0.85
N ARG A 113 6.20 11.57 0.68
CA ARG A 113 6.29 10.88 -0.62
C ARG A 113 4.90 10.43 -1.07
N PRO A 114 4.62 10.44 -2.39
CA PRO A 114 3.36 9.90 -2.93
C PRO A 114 3.17 8.41 -2.64
N ALA A 115 4.25 7.67 -2.35
CA ALA A 115 4.19 6.27 -1.92
C ALA A 115 3.32 6.05 -0.66
N VAL A 116 3.22 7.05 0.23
CA VAL A 116 2.37 6.96 1.43
C VAL A 116 0.89 6.88 1.05
N LEU A 117 0.48 7.58 -0.01
CA LEU A 117 -0.91 7.56 -0.49
C LEU A 117 -1.25 6.19 -1.09
N TRP A 118 -0.34 5.61 -1.88
CA TRP A 118 -0.51 4.27 -2.43
C TRP A 118 -0.61 3.23 -1.33
N TYR A 119 0.26 3.31 -0.32
CA TYR A 119 0.21 2.43 0.84
C TYR A 119 -1.13 2.53 1.58
N PHE A 120 -1.58 3.76 1.85
CA PHE A 120 -2.83 4.00 2.56
C PHE A 120 -4.05 3.56 1.74
N GLY A 121 -4.03 3.78 0.43
CA GLY A 121 -5.07 3.33 -0.50
C GLY A 121 -5.14 1.80 -0.57
N ALA A 122 -4.01 1.12 -0.72
CA ALA A 122 -3.95 -0.34 -0.74
C ALA A 122 -4.40 -0.96 0.60
N GLY A 123 -3.95 -0.40 1.72
CA GLY A 123 -4.37 -0.84 3.05
C GLY A 123 -5.86 -0.61 3.32
N SER A 124 -6.39 0.55 2.92
CA SER A 124 -7.82 0.84 3.04
C SER A 124 -8.67 -0.10 2.18
N LEU A 125 -8.22 -0.40 0.96
CA LEU A 125 -8.88 -1.39 0.10
C LEU A 125 -8.87 -2.79 0.73
N ALA A 126 -7.75 -3.20 1.33
CA ALA A 126 -7.66 -4.50 2.02
C ALA A 126 -8.64 -4.58 3.20
N VAL A 127 -8.72 -3.53 4.03
CA VAL A 127 -9.70 -3.46 5.13
C VAL A 127 -11.12 -3.55 4.59
N PHE A 128 -11.43 -2.81 3.52
CA PHE A 128 -12.74 -2.85 2.89
C PHE A 128 -13.09 -4.25 2.36
N LEU A 129 -12.16 -4.95 1.72
CA LEU A 129 -12.35 -6.33 1.29
C LEU A 129 -12.65 -7.26 2.47
N VAL A 130 -11.90 -7.16 3.56
CA VAL A 130 -12.16 -7.95 4.79
C VAL A 130 -13.57 -7.69 5.33
N LEU A 131 -14.03 -6.44 5.34
CA LEU A 131 -15.39 -6.12 5.77
C LEU A 131 -16.44 -6.78 4.86
N LEU A 132 -16.23 -6.77 3.55
CA LEU A 132 -17.13 -7.47 2.61
C LEU A 132 -17.18 -8.98 2.89
N TRP A 133 -16.03 -9.60 3.16
CA TRP A 133 -15.97 -11.02 3.52
C TRP A 133 -16.74 -11.32 4.81
N ILE A 134 -16.59 -10.48 5.84
CA ILE A 134 -17.31 -10.62 7.11
C ILE A 134 -18.82 -10.49 6.90
N ILE A 135 -19.25 -9.49 6.12
CA ILE A 135 -20.67 -9.27 5.81
C ILE A 135 -21.25 -10.47 5.06
N GLN A 136 -20.54 -10.95 4.03
CA GLN A 136 -20.96 -12.14 3.28
C GLN A 136 -21.07 -13.38 4.19
N GLY A 137 -20.10 -13.58 5.07
CA GLY A 137 -20.12 -14.66 6.06
C GLY A 137 -21.31 -14.56 7.01
N ALA A 138 -21.59 -13.36 7.53
CA ALA A 138 -22.73 -13.10 8.42
C ALA A 138 -24.07 -13.37 7.73
N ILE A 139 -24.26 -12.91 6.50
CA ILE A 139 -25.48 -13.16 5.71
C ILE A 139 -25.66 -14.67 5.49
N SER A 140 -24.58 -15.38 5.13
CA SER A 140 -24.63 -16.82 4.86
C SER A 140 -25.06 -17.62 6.08
N LEU A 141 -24.61 -17.23 7.28
CA LEU A 141 -24.98 -17.87 8.55
C LEU A 141 -26.45 -17.65 8.92
N THR A 142 -27.03 -16.50 8.56
CA THR A 142 -28.44 -16.21 8.89
C THR A 142 -29.45 -16.91 7.98
N LEU A 143 -29.02 -17.38 6.80
CA LEU A 143 -29.88 -18.04 5.81
C LEU A 143 -29.81 -19.58 5.89
N SER A 144 -28.87 -20.13 6.67
CA SER A 144 -28.69 -21.56 6.94
C SER A 144 -29.44 -22.00 8.19
#